data_AF-A0A3B9HR60-F1
#
_entry.id   AF-A0A3B9HR60-F1
#
_cell.length_a   1.000
_cell.length_b   1.000
_cell.length_c   1.000
_cell.angle_alpha   90.00
_cell.angle_beta   90.00
_cell.angle_gamma   90.00
#
_symmetry.space_group_name_H-M   'P 1'
#
loop_
_entity.id
_entity.type
_entity.pdbx_description
1 polymer ?
#
loop_
_entity_poly.entity_id
_entity_poly.type
_entity_poly.pdbx_seq_one_letter_code
_entity_poly.pdbx_strand_id
1 'polypeptide(L)'
;TTTVTGSITSVQAIYVPADDITDPAPATTFSHLDATTVLSRKIVELGIYPAVDPLASNSRLLAPDFVGAEHYSVARRVIEILQRYRELADIIAILGMEELSDEDRVLVNRARRLQKFLSQPFFVAEKFTGHTGRFVTLHETIEGFKGIVEGNYDQFPEQAFYMAGSIKDVEKKAEQLKRQA
;
A
#
# COMPACT_ATOMS: atom_id res chain seq x y z
N THR A 1 21.57 13.39 -0.09
CA THR A 1 22.17 14.75 -0.04
C THR A 1 22.24 15.34 -1.43
N THR A 2 21.74 16.56 -1.61
CA THR A 2 21.66 17.26 -2.90
C THR A 2 22.63 18.44 -2.91
N THR A 3 23.33 18.62 -4.03
CA THR A 3 24.17 19.78 -4.32
C THR A 3 23.70 20.44 -5.61
N VAL A 4 24.25 21.60 -5.95
CA VAL A 4 23.91 22.30 -7.20
C VAL A 4 24.27 21.48 -8.45
N THR A 5 25.26 20.57 -8.36
CA THR A 5 25.76 19.80 -9.50
C THR A 5 25.20 18.38 -9.59
N GLY A 6 24.43 17.93 -8.59
CA GLY A 6 23.86 16.60 -8.57
C GLY A 6 23.33 16.16 -7.21
N SER A 7 22.72 14.99 -7.18
CA SER A 7 22.12 14.40 -5.96
C SER A 7 22.57 12.97 -5.76
N ILE A 8 22.82 12.60 -4.50
CA ILE A 8 23.01 11.21 -4.08
C ILE A 8 21.80 10.79 -3.24
N THR A 9 21.12 9.76 -3.71
CA THR A 9 20.03 9.07 -2.98
C THR A 9 20.57 7.77 -2.43
N SER A 10 20.59 7.63 -1.11
CA SER A 10 21.06 6.43 -0.40
C SER A 10 19.86 5.60 0.04
N VAL A 11 19.79 4.34 -0.39
CA VAL A 11 18.84 3.36 0.14
C VAL A 11 19.58 2.44 1.11
N GLN A 12 19.18 2.45 2.38
CA GLN A 12 19.87 1.74 3.46
C GLN A 12 18.98 0.62 3.98
N ALA A 13 19.49 -0.61 3.99
CA ALA A 13 18.82 -1.74 4.60
C ALA A 13 19.19 -1.79 6.08
N ILE A 14 18.19 -1.61 6.96
CA ILE A 14 18.35 -1.66 8.41
C ILE A 14 17.65 -2.92 8.91
N TYR A 15 18.41 -3.83 9.51
CA TYR A 15 17.86 -4.99 10.19
C TYR A 15 17.41 -4.59 11.59
N VAL A 16 16.14 -4.87 11.92
CA VAL A 16 15.57 -4.60 13.24
C VAL A 16 15.60 -5.89 14.06
N PRO A 17 16.39 -5.98 15.14
CA PRO A 17 16.42 -7.16 15.99
C PRO A 17 15.06 -7.40 16.64
N ALA A 18 14.60 -8.65 16.65
CA ALA A 18 13.36 -9.07 17.31
C ALA A 18 12.09 -8.29 16.90
N ASP A 19 12.07 -7.67 15.72
CA ASP A 19 10.99 -6.81 15.23
C ASP A 19 10.69 -5.59 16.14
N ASP A 20 11.63 -5.18 17.01
CA ASP A 20 11.49 -4.04 17.91
C ASP A 20 12.15 -2.75 17.35
N ILE A 21 11.32 -1.87 16.79
CA ILE A 21 11.74 -0.59 16.22
C ILE A 21 12.15 0.46 17.27
N THR A 22 11.90 0.18 18.55
CA THR A 22 12.25 1.06 19.66
C THR A 22 13.65 0.80 20.21
N ASP A 23 14.33 -0.22 19.69
CA ASP A 23 15.73 -0.47 20.01
C ASP A 23 16.60 0.79 19.71
N PRO A 24 17.56 1.13 20.59
CA PRO A 24 18.36 2.34 20.45
C PRO A 24 19.17 2.44 19.13
N ALA A 25 19.59 1.30 18.57
CA ALA A 25 20.41 1.28 17.35
C ALA A 25 19.59 1.70 16.10
N PRO A 26 18.41 1.13 15.83
CA PRO A 26 17.49 1.65 14.82
C PRO A 26 17.05 3.10 15.10
N ALA A 27 16.70 3.44 16.35
CA ALA A 27 16.16 4.74 16.71
C ALA A 27 17.09 5.90 16.36
N THR A 28 18.39 5.75 16.59
CA THR A 28 19.39 6.77 16.26
C THR A 28 19.51 6.96 14.75
N THR A 29 19.48 5.86 13.99
CA THR A 29 19.56 5.87 12.53
C THR A 29 18.34 6.53 11.90
N PHE A 30 17.13 6.29 12.44
CA PHE A 30 15.89 6.87 11.91
C PHE A 30 15.87 8.40 11.96
N SER A 31 16.55 9.02 12.92
CA SER A 31 16.62 10.49 13.03
C SER A 31 17.32 11.16 11.84
N HIS A 32 18.14 10.41 11.11
CA HIS A 32 18.88 10.88 9.94
C HIS A 32 18.22 10.53 8.61
N LEU A 33 17.07 9.84 8.62
CA LEU A 33 16.40 9.39 7.40
C LEU A 33 15.27 10.35 7.00
N ASP A 34 15.25 10.68 5.70
CA ASP A 34 14.18 11.50 5.11
C ASP A 34 12.88 10.71 4.87
N ALA A 35 13.01 9.39 4.72
CA ALA A 35 11.90 8.45 4.58
C ALA A 35 12.28 7.09 5.17
N THR A 36 11.30 6.43 5.76
CA THR A 36 11.42 5.07 6.26
C THR A 36 10.41 4.17 5.55
N THR A 37 10.89 3.05 5.02
CA THR A 37 10.05 2.01 4.43
C THR A 37 10.16 0.78 5.31
N VAL A 38 9.13 0.53 6.11
CA VAL A 38 9.09 -0.57 7.07
C VAL A 38 8.55 -1.81 6.37
N LEU A 39 9.31 -2.91 6.42
CA LEU A 39 8.87 -4.20 5.91
C LEU A 39 8.33 -5.05 7.06
N SER A 40 7.13 -5.61 6.92
CA SER A 40 6.42 -6.30 7.99
C SER A 40 6.14 -7.77 7.67
N ARG A 41 6.44 -8.65 8.63
CA ARG A 41 6.11 -10.09 8.54
C ARG A 41 4.61 -10.33 8.39
N LYS A 42 3.78 -9.54 9.08
CA LYS A 42 2.31 -9.66 9.02
C LYS A 42 1.78 -9.44 7.59
N ILE A 43 2.44 -8.60 6.80
CA ILE A 43 2.04 -8.30 5.42
C ILE A 43 2.48 -9.43 4.47
N VAL A 44 3.65 -10.03 4.73
CA VAL A 44 4.11 -11.24 4.04
C VAL A 44 3.11 -12.39 4.23
N GLU A 45 2.59 -12.58 5.44
CA GLU A 45 1.61 -13.64 5.75
C GLU A 45 0.30 -13.48 4.96
N LEU A 46 -0.04 -12.26 4.53
CA LEU A 46 -1.18 -11.96 3.65
C LEU A 46 -0.88 -12.18 2.16
N GLY A 47 0.35 -12.60 1.83
CA GLY A 47 0.84 -12.81 0.48
C GLY A 47 1.07 -11.52 -0.33
N ILE A 48 1.16 -10.37 0.34
CA ILE A 48 1.33 -9.05 -0.28
C ILE A 48 2.82 -8.76 -0.45
N TYR A 49 3.23 -8.51 -1.69
CA TYR A 49 4.60 -8.13 -2.04
C TYR A 49 4.61 -6.87 -2.92
N PRO A 50 5.45 -5.86 -2.61
CA PRO A 50 6.38 -5.81 -1.49
C PRO A 50 5.67 -5.70 -0.13
N ALA A 51 6.29 -6.25 0.92
CA ALA A 51 5.69 -6.33 2.25
C ALA A 51 5.82 -5.02 3.06
N VAL A 52 5.58 -3.89 2.40
CA VAL A 52 5.67 -2.55 3.00
C VAL A 52 4.47 -2.31 3.90
N ASP A 53 4.72 -1.90 5.14
CA ASP A 53 3.67 -1.44 6.05
C ASP A 53 3.36 0.04 5.78
N PRO A 54 2.19 0.36 5.19
CA PRO A 54 1.83 1.73 4.82
C PRO A 54 1.54 2.62 6.03
N LEU A 55 1.28 2.05 7.21
CA LEU A 55 0.98 2.81 8.43
C LEU A 55 2.23 3.04 9.28
N ALA A 56 3.21 2.14 9.21
CA ALA A 56 4.50 2.28 9.91
C ALA A 56 5.55 3.02 9.07
N SER A 57 5.42 3.03 7.74
CA SER A 57 6.29 3.77 6.84
C SER A 57 5.94 5.25 6.81
N ASN A 58 6.94 6.12 6.66
CA ASN A 58 6.73 7.57 6.57
C ASN A 58 7.76 8.25 5.65
N SER A 59 7.45 9.48 5.25
CA SER A 59 8.36 10.33 4.48
C SER A 59 8.15 11.79 4.84
N ARG A 60 9.24 12.52 5.03
CA ARG A 60 9.23 13.99 5.20
C ARG A 60 8.72 14.72 3.95
N LEU A 61 8.86 14.10 2.78
CA LEU A 61 8.42 14.68 1.51
C LEU A 61 6.92 14.52 1.27
N LEU A 62 6.19 13.76 2.09
CA LEU A 62 4.74 13.66 1.98
C LEU A 62 4.06 14.89 2.57
N ALA A 63 4.25 16.04 1.91
CA ALA A 63 3.59 17.31 2.21
C ALA A 63 3.12 17.99 0.92
N PRO A 64 2.01 18.75 0.94
CA PRO A 64 1.44 19.38 -0.25
C PRO A 64 2.44 20.23 -1.05
N ASP A 65 3.34 20.91 -0.36
CA ASP A 65 4.33 21.80 -0.98
C ASP A 65 5.40 21.04 -1.80
N PHE A 66 5.60 19.75 -1.52
CA PHE A 66 6.58 18.92 -2.24
C PHE A 66 5.92 18.04 -3.30
N VAL A 67 4.80 17.39 -2.97
CA VAL A 67 4.17 16.39 -3.86
C VAL A 67 2.93 16.89 -4.59
N GLY A 68 2.47 18.10 -4.28
CA GLY A 68 1.20 18.64 -4.77
C GLY A 68 -0.01 18.19 -3.95
N ALA A 69 -1.09 18.96 -4.05
CA ALA A 69 -2.29 18.75 -3.25
C ALA A 69 -2.97 17.39 -3.52
N GLU A 70 -3.07 16.98 -4.78
CA GLU A 70 -3.76 15.74 -5.16
C GLU A 70 -3.05 14.49 -4.64
N HIS A 71 -1.74 14.38 -4.87
CA HIS A 71 -0.96 13.25 -4.35
C HIS A 71 -1.07 13.19 -2.83
N TYR A 72 -0.90 14.32 -2.14
CA TYR A 72 -1.03 14.39 -0.69
C TYR A 72 -2.41 13.95 -0.21
N SER A 73 -3.49 14.47 -0.80
CA SER A 73 -4.86 14.15 -0.38
C SER A 73 -5.19 12.67 -0.59
N VAL A 74 -4.79 12.10 -1.73
CA VAL A 74 -5.02 10.67 -2.03
C VAL A 74 -4.26 9.80 -1.03
N ALA A 75 -2.97 10.08 -0.80
CA ALA A 75 -2.16 9.33 0.16
C ALA A 75 -2.72 9.40 1.59
N ARG A 76 -3.13 10.59 2.05
CA ARG A 76 -3.75 10.78 3.37
C ARG A 76 -5.04 9.98 3.51
N ARG A 77 -5.87 9.96 2.47
CA ARG A 77 -7.14 9.24 2.49
C ARG A 77 -6.95 7.72 2.48
N VAL A 78 -5.95 7.21 1.75
CA VAL A 78 -5.55 5.79 1.83
C VAL A 78 -5.11 5.43 3.24
N ILE A 79 -4.27 6.25 3.87
CA ILE A 79 -3.82 6.03 5.26
C ILE A 79 -5.02 6.03 6.22
N GLU A 80 -5.94 6.98 6.10
CA GLU A 80 -7.15 7.06 6.94
C GLU A 80 -8.01 5.80 6.82
N ILE A 81 -8.28 5.33 5.61
CA ILE A 81 -9.06 4.11 5.38
C ILE A 81 -8.37 2.89 5.98
N LEU A 82 -7.04 2.77 5.81
CA LEU A 82 -6.28 1.64 6.36
C LEU A 82 -6.20 1.69 7.91
N GLN A 83 -6.14 2.88 8.50
CA GLN A 83 -6.20 3.06 9.95
C GLN A 83 -7.55 2.64 10.51
N ARG A 84 -8.65 3.13 9.91
CA ARG A 84 -10.02 2.72 10.26
C ARG A 84 -10.23 1.22 10.11
N TYR A 85 -9.72 0.63 9.04
CA TYR A 85 -9.78 -0.82 8.86
C TYR A 85 -9.07 -1.59 9.98
N ARG A 86 -7.91 -1.11 10.45
CA ARG A 86 -7.20 -1.72 11.58
C ARG A 86 -8.01 -1.65 12.87
N GLU A 87 -8.70 -0.54 13.14
CA GLU A 87 -9.59 -0.40 14.30
C GLU A 87 -10.77 -1.38 14.22
N LEU A 88 -11.33 -1.56 13.01
CA LEU A 88 -12.46 -2.46 12.78
C LEU A 88 -12.03 -3.93 12.73
N ALA A 89 -10.77 -4.24 12.42
CA ALA A 89 -10.29 -5.62 12.27
C ALA A 89 -10.45 -6.45 13.55
N ASP A 90 -10.18 -5.85 14.72
CA ASP A 90 -10.35 -6.52 16.02
C ASP A 90 -11.83 -6.79 16.32
N ILE A 91 -12.71 -5.85 15.97
CA ILE A 91 -14.16 -6.01 16.09
C ILE A 91 -14.64 -7.13 15.17
N ILE A 92 -14.20 -7.15 13.91
CA ILE A 92 -14.54 -8.18 12.92
C ILE A 92 -14.10 -9.56 13.39
N ALA A 93 -12.93 -9.67 14.02
CA ALA A 93 -12.40 -10.95 14.51
C ALA A 93 -13.25 -11.53 15.66
N ILE A 94 -13.92 -10.70 16.46
CA ILE A 94 -14.72 -11.11 17.61
C ILE A 94 -16.20 -11.28 17.26
N LEU A 95 -16.78 -10.28 16.57
CA LEU A 95 -18.22 -10.16 16.33
C LEU A 95 -18.62 -10.58 14.91
N GLY A 96 -17.68 -10.57 13.95
CA GLY A 96 -17.95 -10.84 12.55
C GLY A 96 -18.29 -9.60 11.73
N MET A 97 -18.28 -9.73 10.40
CA MET A 97 -18.56 -8.65 9.44
C MET A 97 -20.04 -8.21 9.44
N GLU A 98 -20.94 -8.98 10.03
CA GLU A 98 -22.39 -8.73 10.02
C GLU A 98 -22.81 -7.66 11.03
N GLU A 99 -22.02 -7.46 12.07
CA GLU A 99 -22.27 -6.48 13.14
C GLU A 99 -21.79 -5.06 12.79
N LEU A 100 -21.15 -4.89 11.63
CA LEU A 100 -20.69 -3.59 11.17
C LEU A 100 -21.82 -2.80 10.50
N SER A 101 -21.77 -1.47 10.66
CA SER A 101 -22.64 -0.57 9.89
C SER A 101 -22.38 -0.73 8.38
N ASP A 102 -23.36 -0.39 7.55
CA ASP A 102 -23.19 -0.47 6.09
C ASP A 102 -22.03 0.41 5.60
N GLU A 103 -21.80 1.56 6.24
CA GLU A 103 -20.67 2.45 5.94
C GLU A 103 -19.33 1.80 6.29
N ASP A 104 -19.22 1.18 7.47
CA ASP A 104 -18.01 0.46 7.89
C ASP A 104 -17.73 -0.74 6.99
N ARG A 105 -18.78 -1.45 6.54
CA ARG A 105 -18.65 -2.55 5.57
C ARG A 105 -18.06 -2.07 4.25
N VAL A 106 -18.53 -0.94 3.72
CA VAL A 106 -17.97 -0.32 2.52
C VAL A 106 -16.51 0.06 2.75
N LEU A 107 -16.19 0.68 3.88
CA LEU A 107 -14.83 1.08 4.24
C LEU A 107 -13.89 -0.14 4.30
N VAL A 108 -14.31 -1.22 4.98
CA VAL A 108 -13.53 -2.46 5.10
C VAL A 108 -13.26 -3.08 3.75
N ASN A 109 -14.27 -3.15 2.87
CA ASN A 109 -14.11 -3.68 1.53
C ASN A 109 -13.12 -2.83 0.70
N ARG A 110 -13.20 -1.50 0.78
CA ARG A 110 -12.22 -0.60 0.14
C ARG A 110 -10.83 -0.79 0.73
N ALA A 111 -10.70 -0.93 2.05
CA ALA A 111 -9.42 -1.16 2.70
C ALA A 111 -8.76 -2.47 2.24
N ARG A 112 -9.52 -3.55 2.11
CA ARG A 112 -9.02 -4.83 1.57
C ARG A 112 -8.54 -4.69 0.13
N ARG A 113 -9.30 -3.99 -0.73
CA ARG A 113 -8.88 -3.66 -2.10
C ARG A 113 -7.59 -2.85 -2.11
N LEU A 114 -7.48 -1.82 -1.27
CA LEU A 114 -6.28 -0.99 -1.13
C LEU A 114 -5.07 -1.82 -0.68
N GLN A 115 -5.22 -2.68 0.32
CA GLN A 115 -4.15 -3.57 0.78
C GLN A 115 -3.67 -4.51 -0.34
N LYS A 116 -4.58 -5.07 -1.13
CA LYS A 116 -4.22 -5.92 -2.28
C LYS A 116 -3.59 -5.09 -3.41
N PHE A 117 -4.08 -3.88 -3.66
CA PHE A 117 -3.56 -3.00 -4.72
C PHE A 117 -2.17 -2.43 -4.42
N LEU A 118 -1.74 -2.42 -3.14
CA LEU A 118 -0.36 -2.13 -2.76
C LEU A 118 0.63 -3.24 -3.18
N SER A 119 0.14 -4.42 -3.60
CA SER A 119 1.00 -5.47 -4.17
C SER A 119 1.32 -5.19 -5.63
N GLN A 120 2.56 -5.47 -6.03
CA GLN A 120 3.05 -5.22 -7.38
C GLN A 120 4.01 -6.33 -7.83
N PRO A 121 3.83 -6.90 -9.04
CA PRO A 121 4.76 -7.88 -9.57
C PRO A 121 6.08 -7.22 -9.97
N PHE A 122 7.20 -7.76 -9.46
CA PHE A 122 8.54 -7.25 -9.72
C PHE A 122 9.20 -7.95 -10.91
N PHE A 123 9.89 -7.18 -11.77
CA PHE A 123 10.69 -7.71 -12.88
C PHE A 123 11.74 -8.73 -12.41
N VAL A 124 12.36 -8.49 -11.26
CA VAL A 124 13.37 -9.40 -10.68
C VAL A 124 12.76 -10.69 -10.14
N ALA A 125 11.46 -10.69 -9.86
CA ALA A 125 10.75 -11.82 -9.27
C ALA A 125 10.01 -12.67 -10.31
N GLU A 126 9.94 -12.25 -11.57
CA GLU A 126 9.17 -12.94 -12.64
C GLU A 126 9.49 -14.43 -12.74
N LYS A 127 10.78 -14.79 -12.64
CA LYS A 127 11.25 -16.18 -12.71
C LYS A 127 10.72 -17.06 -11.58
N PHE A 128 10.37 -16.48 -10.44
CA PHE A 128 9.91 -17.19 -9.26
C PHE A 128 8.39 -17.14 -9.11
N THR A 129 7.76 -16.05 -9.52
CA THR A 129 6.32 -15.83 -9.33
C THR A 129 5.48 -16.22 -10.56
N GLY A 130 6.08 -16.28 -11.75
CA GLY A 130 5.36 -16.48 -13.01
C GLY A 130 4.53 -15.27 -13.44
N HIS A 131 4.54 -14.17 -12.69
CA HIS A 131 3.87 -12.92 -13.04
C HIS A 131 4.85 -11.98 -13.74
N THR A 132 4.47 -11.45 -14.90
CA THR A 132 5.24 -10.41 -15.58
C THR A 132 5.29 -9.13 -14.72
N GLY A 133 6.49 -8.64 -14.51
CA GLY A 133 6.78 -7.43 -13.77
C GLY A 133 6.14 -6.22 -14.41
N ARG A 134 5.76 -5.26 -13.57
CA ARG A 134 5.12 -4.03 -14.01
C ARG A 134 5.86 -2.83 -13.43
N PHE A 135 6.12 -1.86 -14.31
CA PHE A 135 6.49 -0.51 -13.91
C PHE A 135 5.21 0.33 -13.92
N VAL A 136 4.97 1.07 -12.84
CA VAL A 136 3.77 1.89 -12.67
C VAL A 136 4.23 3.33 -12.49
N THR A 137 3.69 4.24 -13.30
CA THR A 137 4.05 5.65 -13.23
C THR A 137 3.38 6.32 -12.03
N LEU A 138 3.96 7.42 -11.54
CA LEU A 138 3.38 8.19 -10.43
C LEU A 138 1.94 8.62 -10.71
N HIS A 139 1.66 9.04 -11.94
CA HIS A 139 0.32 9.45 -12.37
C HIS A 139 -0.68 8.30 -12.28
N GLU A 140 -0.34 7.13 -12.84
CA GLU A 140 -1.20 5.94 -12.78
C GLU A 140 -1.43 5.47 -11.33
N THR A 141 -0.43 5.59 -10.46
CA THR A 141 -0.57 5.29 -9.04
C THR A 141 -1.60 6.22 -8.40
N ILE A 142 -1.46 7.54 -8.56
CA ILE A 142 -2.36 8.52 -7.95
C ILE A 142 -3.80 8.32 -8.46
N GLU A 143 -3.99 8.16 -9.77
CA GLU A 143 -5.31 7.93 -10.37
C GLU A 143 -5.95 6.63 -9.89
N GLY A 144 -5.17 5.54 -9.83
CA GLY A 144 -5.66 4.24 -9.37
C GLY A 144 -6.12 4.28 -7.93
N PHE A 145 -5.28 4.82 -7.03
CA PHE A 145 -5.63 4.96 -5.62
C PHE A 145 -6.80 5.93 -5.39
N LYS A 146 -6.85 7.04 -6.12
CA LYS A 146 -7.95 8.00 -6.06
C LYS A 146 -9.29 7.34 -6.40
N GLY A 147 -9.36 6.60 -7.50
CA GLY A 147 -10.63 5.95 -7.88
C GLY A 147 -11.06 4.85 -6.91
N ILE A 148 -10.13 4.13 -6.25
CA ILE A 148 -10.48 3.15 -5.21
C ILE A 148 -11.05 3.87 -3.98
N VAL A 149 -10.41 4.95 -3.57
CA VAL A 149 -10.82 5.77 -2.42
C VAL A 149 -12.21 6.39 -2.64
N GLU A 150 -12.48 6.89 -3.84
CA GLU A 150 -13.75 7.51 -4.24
C GLU A 150 -14.88 6.47 -4.44
N GLY A 151 -14.54 5.19 -4.61
CA GLY A 151 -15.51 4.10 -4.78
C GLY A 151 -15.84 3.74 -6.22
N ASN A 152 -15.11 4.28 -7.20
CA ASN A 152 -15.33 4.04 -8.63
C ASN A 152 -15.12 2.56 -9.05
N TYR A 153 -14.49 1.78 -8.17
CA TYR A 153 -14.15 0.37 -8.40
C TYR A 153 -14.74 -0.58 -7.35
N ASP A 154 -15.77 -0.16 -6.62
CA ASP A 154 -16.41 -0.97 -5.57
C ASP A 154 -17.13 -2.21 -6.11
N GLN A 155 -17.47 -2.22 -7.39
CA GLN A 155 -18.03 -3.35 -8.11
C GLN A 155 -17.02 -4.46 -8.43
N PHE A 156 -15.71 -4.21 -8.27
CA PHE A 156 -14.68 -5.19 -8.58
C PHE A 156 -14.34 -6.09 -7.38
N PRO A 157 -14.11 -7.39 -7.63
CA PRO A 157 -13.72 -8.32 -6.59
C PRO A 157 -12.32 -7.99 -6.07
N GLU A 158 -12.07 -8.21 -4.78
CA GLU A 158 -10.76 -7.95 -4.14
C GLU A 158 -9.59 -8.62 -4.87
N GLN A 159 -9.83 -9.83 -5.40
CA GLN A 159 -8.82 -10.61 -6.13
C GLN A 159 -8.31 -9.92 -7.40
N ALA A 160 -9.11 -9.03 -8.01
CA ALA A 160 -8.69 -8.29 -9.19
C ALA A 160 -7.56 -7.29 -8.88
N PHE A 161 -7.49 -6.80 -7.63
CA PHE A 161 -6.48 -5.85 -7.16
C PHE A 161 -5.15 -6.53 -6.79
N TYR A 162 -5.14 -7.86 -6.64
CA TYR A 162 -3.94 -8.60 -6.26
C TYR A 162 -2.94 -8.70 -7.43
N MET A 163 -1.67 -8.35 -7.15
CA MET A 163 -0.56 -8.35 -8.11
C MET A 163 -0.90 -7.62 -9.42
N ALA A 164 -1.67 -6.53 -9.32
CA ALA A 164 -1.98 -5.64 -10.43
C ALA A 164 -0.92 -4.54 -10.52
N GLY A 165 -0.57 -4.09 -11.74
CA GLY A 165 0.31 -2.94 -11.90
C GLY A 165 -0.49 -1.65 -11.80
N SER A 166 -1.34 -1.41 -12.81
CA SER A 166 -2.19 -0.23 -12.86
C SER A 166 -3.67 -0.59 -12.70
N ILE A 167 -4.52 0.43 -12.57
CA ILE A 167 -5.97 0.23 -12.47
C ILE A 167 -6.57 -0.44 -13.72
N LYS A 168 -5.97 -0.22 -14.89
CA LYS A 168 -6.35 -0.89 -16.14
C LYS A 168 -6.09 -2.40 -16.07
N ASP A 169 -5.06 -2.83 -15.34
CA ASP A 169 -4.83 -4.26 -15.11
C ASP A 169 -5.90 -4.85 -14.20
N VAL A 170 -6.37 -4.08 -13.21
CA VAL A 170 -7.48 -4.47 -12.33
C VAL A 170 -8.76 -4.66 -13.14
N GLU A 171 -9.11 -3.72 -14.01
CA GLU A 171 -10.29 -3.82 -14.89
C GLU A 171 -10.25 -5.09 -15.74
N LYS A 172 -9.12 -5.34 -16.42
CA LYS A 172 -8.93 -6.55 -17.24
C LYS A 172 -9.06 -7.83 -16.43
N LYS A 173 -8.45 -7.87 -15.23
CA LYS A 173 -8.57 -9.04 -14.33
C LYS A 173 -10.00 -9.21 -13.83
N ALA A 174 -10.70 -8.14 -13.49
CA ALA A 174 -12.09 -8.19 -13.06
C ALA A 174 -13.00 -8.75 -14.16
N GLU A 175 -12.79 -8.36 -15.42
CA GLU A 175 -13.49 -8.95 -16.56
C GLU A 175 -13.20 -10.43 -16.75
N GLN A 176 -11.93 -10.83 -16.61
CA GLN A 176 -11.54 -12.25 -16.70
C GLN A 176 -12.20 -13.09 -15.62
N LEU A 177 -12.20 -12.61 -14.37
CA LEU A 177 -12.84 -13.29 -13.24
C LEU A 177 -14.36 -13.41 -13.44
N LYS A 178 -15.02 -12.38 -13.97
CA LYS A 178 -16.45 -12.42 -14.31
C LYS A 178 -16.80 -13.44 -15.40
N ARG A 179 -15.88 -13.73 -16.32
CA ARG A 179 -16.09 -14.72 -17.39
C ARG A 179 -15.84 -16.17 -16.92
N GLN A 180 -15.11 -16.33 -15.82
CA GLN A 180 -14.77 -17.64 -15.25
C GLN A 180 -15.74 -18.08 -14.14
N ALA A 181 -16.53 -17.16 -13.60
CA ALA A 181 -17.63 -17.40 -12.67
C ALA A 181 -18.93 -17.73 -13.41
#